data_AF-A0A226XA74-F1
#
_entry.id   AF-A0A226XA74-F1
#
_cell.length_a   1.000
_cell.length_b   1.000
_cell.length_c   1.000
_cell.angle_alpha   90.00
_cell.angle_beta   90.00
_cell.angle_gamma   90.00
#
_symmetry.space_group_name_H-M   'P 1'
#
loop_
_entity.id
_entity.type
_entity.pdbx_description
1 polymer ?
#
loop_
_entity_poly.entity_id
_entity_poly.type
_entity_poly.pdbx_seq_one_letter_code
_entity_poly.pdbx_strand_id
1 'polypeptide(L)' 'MAEIKFFRRAIKAALTRLTEVGFLSSWQIDDTDKVKVTRSQMLTSDAVGAAKAL' A
#
# COMPACT_ATOMS: atom_id res chain seq x y z
N MET A 1 -20.87 12.75 -12.01
CA MET A 1 -20.85 11.28 -11.81
C MET A 1 -19.74 10.57 -12.57
N ALA A 2 -19.47 10.91 -13.85
CA ALA A 2 -18.42 10.27 -14.65
C ALA A 2 -17.00 10.51 -14.10
N GLU A 3 -16.69 11.75 -13.70
CA GLU A 3 -15.36 12.15 -13.21
C GLU A 3 -14.92 11.37 -11.96
N ILE A 4 -15.81 11.18 -10.99
CA ILE A 4 -15.54 10.40 -9.77
C ILE A 4 -15.32 8.91 -10.09
N LYS A 5 -16.05 8.35 -11.07
CA LYS A 5 -15.83 6.96 -11.51
C LYS A 5 -14.46 6.77 -12.15
N PHE A 6 -14.00 7.75 -12.94
CA PHE A 6 -12.64 7.74 -13.49
C PHE A 6 -11.57 7.89 -12.41
N PHE A 7 -11.80 8.75 -11.42
CA PHE A 7 -10.92 8.91 -10.26
C PHE A 7 -10.77 7.61 -9.48
N ARG A 8 -11.88 6.92 -9.17
CA ARG A 8 -11.84 5.63 -8.46
C ARG A 8 -11.06 4.58 -9.24
N ARG A 9 -11.14 4.57 -10.57
CA ARG A 9 -10.34 3.64 -11.39
C ARG A 9 -8.84 3.98 -11.34
N ALA A 10 -8.50 5.26 -11.45
CA ALA A 10 -7.11 5.72 -11.42
C ALA A 10 -6.44 5.44 -10.06
N ILE A 11 -7.13 5.72 -8.95
CA ILE A 11 -6.57 5.50 -7.61
C ILE A 11 -6.36 4.00 -7.32
N LYS A 12 -7.30 3.13 -7.73
CA LYS A 12 -7.14 1.68 -7.60
C LYS A 12 -5.92 1.16 -8.38
N ALA A 13 -5.71 1.65 -9.60
CA ALA A 13 -4.55 1.29 -10.41
C ALA A 13 -3.23 1.75 -9.75
N ALA A 14 -3.19 2.97 -9.22
CA ALA A 14 -2.01 3.48 -8.52
C ALA A 14 -1.68 2.69 -7.25
N LEU A 15 -2.68 2.41 -6.41
CA LEU A 15 -2.50 1.63 -5.17
C LEU A 15 -2.06 0.18 -5.45
N THR A 16 -2.58 -0.41 -6.53
CA THR A 16 -2.14 -1.74 -7.00
C THR A 16 -0.67 -1.70 -7.38
N ARG A 17 -0.24 -0.72 -8.18
CA ARG A 17 1.17 -0.56 -8.56
C ARG A 17 2.08 -0.36 -7.34
N LEU A 18 1.64 0.40 -6.33
CA LEU A 18 2.38 0.57 -5.08
C LEU A 18 2.52 -0.74 -4.29
N THR A 19 1.58 -1.66 -4.45
CA THR A 19 1.67 -3.00 -3.85
C THR A 19 2.64 -3.88 -4.64
N GLU A 20 2.59 -3.84 -5.97
CA GLU A 20 3.48 -4.60 -6.87
C GLU A 20 4.96 -4.26 -6.68
N VAL A 21 5.29 -2.97 -6.48
CA VAL A 21 6.67 -2.53 -6.22
C VAL A 21 7.10 -2.73 -4.77
N GLY A 22 6.25 -3.35 -3.94
CA GLY A 22 6.54 -3.65 -2.54
C GLY A 22 6.54 -2.44 -1.60
N PHE A 23 6.04 -1.28 -2.03
CA PHE A 23 5.91 -0.10 -1.16
C PHE A 23 4.75 -0.25 -0.16
N LEU A 24 3.62 -0.79 -0.62
CA LEU A 24 2.49 -1.21 0.22
C LEU A 24 2.43 -2.74 0.30
N SER A 25 1.93 -3.25 1.42
CA SER A 25 1.61 -4.66 1.57
C SER A 25 0.15 -4.95 1.23
N SER A 26 -0.75 -3.98 1.44
CA SER A 26 -2.15 -4.07 1.04
C SER A 26 -2.84 -2.70 0.97
N TRP A 27 -3.98 -2.64 0.29
CA TRP A 27 -4.88 -1.49 0.29
C TRP A 27 -6.35 -1.95 0.19
N GLN A 28 -7.27 -1.13 0.71
CA GLN A 28 -8.71 -1.34 0.63
C GLN A 28 -9.41 0.01 0.40
N ILE A 29 -10.51 -0.01 -0.36
CA ILE A 29 -11.39 1.15 -0.53
C ILE A 29 -12.82 0.72 -0.23
N ASP A 30 -13.54 1.51 0.57
CA ASP A 30 -14.95 1.25 0.86
C ASP A 30 -15.90 1.96 -0.12
N ASP A 31 -17.20 1.75 0.07
CA ASP A 31 -18.22 2.35 -0.77
C ASP A 31 -18.32 3.87 -0.60
N THR A 32 -17.77 4.41 0.50
CA THR A 32 -17.69 5.85 0.81
C THR A 32 -16.38 6.51 0.34
N ASP A 33 -15.60 5.82 -0.50
CA ASP A 33 -14.31 6.29 -1.02
C ASP A 33 -13.21 6.47 0.05
N LYS A 34 -13.38 5.90 1.26
CA LYS A 34 -12.29 5.89 2.24
C LYS A 34 -11.28 4.83 1.88
N VAL A 35 -10.01 5.25 1.79
CA VAL A 35 -8.88 4.38 1.44
C VAL A 35 -8.10 4.05 2.71
N LYS A 36 -7.93 2.75 2.97
CA LYS A 36 -7.01 2.22 3.98
C LYS A 36 -5.81 1.59 3.28
N VAL A 37 -4.60 1.88 3.74
CA VAL A 37 -3.36 1.30 3.21
C VAL A 37 -2.52 0.72 4.33
N THR A 38 -1.84 -0.39 4.05
CA THR A 38 -0.84 -0.98 4.94
C THR A 38 0.52 -0.83 4.26
N ARG A 39 1.46 -0.17 4.93
CA ARG A 39 2.82 0.00 4.42
C ARG A 39 3.57 -1.33 4.52
N SER A 40 4.36 -1.67 3.51
CA SER A 40 5.34 -2.73 3.67
C SER A 40 6.40 -2.27 4.66
N GLN A 41 6.64 -3.05 5.71
CA GLN A 41 7.87 -2.92 6.47
C GLN A 41 8.99 -3.35 5.54
N MET A 42 9.63 -2.39 4.88
CA MET A 42 10.90 -2.62 4.24
C MET A 42 11.87 -2.90 5.38
N LEU A 43 12.03 -4.17 5.74
CA LEU A 43 13.11 -4.61 6.61
C LEU A 43 14.38 -4.20 5.89
N THR A 44 15.01 -3.12 6.35
CA THR A 44 16.41 -2.89 6.02
C THR A 44 17.13 -4.17 6.43
N SER A 45 17.85 -4.77 5.50
CA SER A 45 18.58 -6.02 5.69
C SER A 45 19.57 -5.99 6.87
N ASP A 46 19.74 -4.83 7.51
CA ASP A 46 20.53 -4.62 8.73
C ASP A 46 19.85 -5.08 10.02
N ALA A 47 18.53 -5.29 10.05
CA ALA A 47 17.81 -5.64 11.28
C ALA A 47 18.03 -7.10 11.76
N VAL A 48 18.53 -7.98 10.88
CA VAL A 48 18.77 -9.40 11.22
C VAL A 48 20.07 -9.59 12.03
N GLY A 49 20.94 -8.58 12.08
CA GLY A 49 22.16 -8.59 12.92
C GLY A 49 21.94 -8.12 14.36
N ALA A 50 20.93 -7.30 14.64
CA ALA A 50 20.73 -6.68 15.96
C ALA A 50 19.88 -7.52 16.92
N ALA A 51 19.05 -8.43 16.42
CA ALA A 51 18.11 -9.21 17.24
C ALA A 51 18.72 -10.49 17.87
N LYS A 52 20.03 -10.74 17.71
CA LYS A 52 20.72 -11.91 18.26
C LYS A 52 21.71 -11.59 19.38
N ALA A 53 21.68 -10.38 19.91
CA ALA A 53 22.57 -9.91 20.98
C ALA A 53 21.82 -9.34 22.20
N LEU A 54 20.71 -9.98 22.59
CA LEU A 54 20.12 -9.82 23.92
C LEU A 54 19.84 -11.19 24.54
#